data_AF-A0A2T3J5Q0-F1
#
_entry.id   AF-A0A2T3J5Q0-F1
#
_cell.length_a   1.000
_cell.length_b   1.000
_cell.length_c   1.000
_cell.angle_alpha   90.00
_cell.angle_beta   90.00
_cell.angle_gamma   90.00
#
_symmetry.space_group_name_H-M   'P 1'
#
loop_
_entity.id
_entity.type
_entity.pdbx_description
1 polymer ?
#
loop_
_entity_poly.entity_id
_entity_poly.type
_entity_poly.pdbx_seq_one_letter_code
_entity_poly.pdbx_strand_id
1 'polypeptide(L)' 'MSESPHHWHHDSVQGTFDTVDSSPDGLTLLDAVQRLDLHGPNKLPDSATRSPLM' A
#
# COMPACT_ATOMS: atom_id res chain seq x y z
N MET A 1 -4.11 18.89 -5.90
CA MET A 1 -3.86 19.30 -4.51
C MET A 1 -3.13 18.13 -3.87
N SER A 2 -1.88 18.30 -3.44
CA SER A 2 -1.12 17.21 -2.82
C SER A 2 -1.57 17.10 -1.37
N GLU A 3 -2.23 16.01 -1.00
CA GLU A 3 -2.50 15.69 0.40
C GLU A 3 -1.18 15.63 1.17
N SER A 4 -1.16 16.20 2.36
CA SER A 4 0.00 16.08 3.26
C SER A 4 0.11 14.62 3.72
N PRO A 5 1.33 14.07 3.84
CA PRO A 5 1.50 12.67 4.22
C PRO A 5 0.91 12.40 5.60
N HIS A 6 0.03 11.42 5.70
CA HIS A 6 -0.56 11.01 6.97
C HIS A 6 0.53 10.46 7.91
N HIS A 7 0.60 10.99 9.13
CA HIS A 7 1.62 10.62 10.12
C HIS A 7 1.16 9.42 10.96
N TRP A 8 1.11 8.24 10.35
CA TRP A 8 0.62 6.98 10.94
C TRP A 8 1.19 6.65 12.33
N HIS A 9 2.41 7.07 12.63
CA HIS A 9 3.08 6.78 13.91
C HIS A 9 2.53 7.56 15.11
N HIS A 10 1.63 8.52 14.90
CA HIS A 10 0.90 9.20 15.97
C HIS A 10 -0.45 8.55 16.30
N ASP A 11 -0.93 7.64 15.44
CA ASP A 11 -2.23 7.02 15.65
C ASP A 11 -2.16 5.89 16.66
N SER A 12 -3.26 5.68 17.37
CA SER A 12 -3.43 4.48 18.17
C SER A 12 -3.45 3.23 17.27
N VAL A 13 -3.09 2.09 17.84
CA VAL A 13 -3.15 0.80 17.12
C VAL A 13 -4.55 0.52 16.58
N GLN A 14 -5.60 0.74 17.39
CA GLN A 14 -6.99 0.55 16.96
C GLN A 14 -7.38 1.52 15.84
N GLY A 15 -7.03 2.80 15.96
CA GLY A 15 -7.32 3.78 14.91
C GLY A 15 -6.62 3.46 13.59
N THR A 16 -5.41 2.89 13.64
CA THR A 16 -4.72 2.40 12.44
C THR A 16 -5.48 1.24 11.80
N PHE A 17 -5.96 0.27 12.59
CA PHE A 17 -6.76 -0.84 12.09
C PHE A 17 -8.04 -0.37 11.40
N ASP A 18 -8.75 0.57 12.02
CA ASP A 18 -9.98 1.14 11.45
C ASP A 18 -9.68 1.91 10.16
N THR A 19 -8.55 2.61 10.08
CA THR A 19 -8.17 3.41 8.90
C THR A 19 -7.73 2.54 7.72
N VAL A 20 -7.06 1.41 7.97
CA VAL A 20 -6.54 0.50 6.92
C VAL A 20 -7.43 -0.73 6.71
N ASP A 21 -8.64 -0.72 7.27
CA ASP A 21 -9.61 -1.81 7.27
C ASP A 21 -8.96 -3.17 7.60
N SER A 22 -8.20 -3.23 8.69
CA SER A 22 -7.44 -4.41 9.08
C SER A 22 -7.71 -4.79 10.54
N SER A 23 -7.05 -5.84 11.02
CA SER A 23 -7.26 -6.37 12.36
C SER A 23 -5.96 -6.93 12.96
N PRO A 24 -5.94 -7.21 14.28
CA PRO A 24 -4.81 -7.88 14.92
C PRO A 24 -4.48 -9.26 14.32
N ASP A 25 -5.47 -9.95 13.77
CA ASP A 25 -5.31 -11.26 13.14
C ASP A 25 -4.86 -11.16 11.67
N GLY A 26 -4.69 -9.93 11.17
CA GLY A 26 -4.29 -9.63 9.80
C GLY A 26 -5.47 -9.58 8.83
N LEU A 27 -5.17 -9.82 7.54
CA LEU A 27 -6.13 -9.82 6.44
C LEU A 27 -6.53 -11.24 6.08
N THR A 28 -7.76 -11.41 5.60
CA THR A 28 -8.14 -12.68 4.96
C THR A 28 -7.43 -12.82 3.62
N LEU A 29 -7.38 -14.05 3.10
CA LEU A 29 -6.85 -14.28 1.75
C LEU A 29 -7.63 -13.52 0.67
N LEU A 30 -8.94 -13.38 0.85
CA LEU A 30 -9.79 -12.63 -0.08
C LEU A 30 -9.43 -11.14 -0.09
N ASP A 31 -9.27 -10.53 1.09
CA ASP A 31 -8.88 -9.11 1.22
C ASP A 31 -7.49 -8.88 0.63
N ALA A 32 -6.55 -9.80 0.86
CA ALA A 32 -5.21 -9.70 0.31
C ALA A 32 -5.20 -9.73 -1.22
N VAL A 33 -6.00 -10.61 -1.84
CA VAL A 33 -6.15 -10.69 -3.30
C VAL A 33 -6.81 -9.42 -3.85
N GLN A 34 -7.88 -8.93 -3.23
CA GLN A 34 -8.55 -7.70 -3.65
C GLN A 34 -7.62 -6.50 -3.58
N ARG A 35 -6.82 -6.37 -2.51
CA ARG A 35 -5.84 -5.29 -2.36
C ARG A 35 -4.70 -5.39 -3.37
N LEU A 36 -4.24 -6.61 -3.68
CA LEU A 36 -3.22 -6.83 -4.70
C LEU A 36 -3.71 -6.40 -6.09
N ASP A 37 -4.97 -6.69 -6.43
CA ASP A 37 -5.58 -6.28 -7.69
C ASP A 37 -5.75 -4.75 -7.76
N LEU A 38 -6.15 -4.11 -6.64
CA LEU A 38 -6.35 -2.67 -6.57
C LEU A 38 -5.04 -1.85 -6.62
N HIS A 39 -4.02 -2.27 -5.88
CA HIS A 39 -2.79 -1.48 -5.69
C HIS A 39 -1.61 -1.97 -6.53
N GLY A 40 -1.66 -3.21 -7.00
CA GLY A 40 -0.54 -3.86 -7.66
C GLY A 40 0.51 -4.41 -6.69
N PRO A 41 1.57 -5.03 -7.22
CA PRO A 41 2.62 -5.63 -6.41
C PRO A 41 3.41 -4.58 -5.64
N ASN A 42 3.81 -4.89 -4.40
CA ASN A 42 4.73 -4.08 -3.62
C ASN A 42 6.18 -4.23 -4.14
N LYS A 43 6.39 -3.77 -5.37
CA LYS A 43 7.67 -3.77 -6.08
C LYS A 43 7.80 -2.43 -6.78
N LEU A 44 8.99 -1.84 -6.73
CA LEU A 44 9.29 -0.69 -7.58
C LEU A 44 9.17 -1.09 -9.06
N PRO A 45 8.67 -0.19 -9.93
CA PRO A 45 8.67 -0.42 -11.36
C PRO A 45 10.08 -0.75 -11.85
N ASP A 46 10.18 -1.67 -12.82
CA ASP A 46 11.46 -1.94 -13.45
C ASP A 46 11.98 -0.67 -14.11
N SER A 47 13.30 -0.44 -14.00
CA SER A 47 13.91 0.71 -14.67
C SER A 47 13.64 0.63 -16.16
N ALA A 48 13.19 1.73 -16.76
CA ALA A 48 13.03 1.80 -18.21
C ALA A 48 14.34 1.41 -18.89
N THR A 49 14.30 0.38 -19.75
CA THR A 49 15.45 0.00 -20.56
C THR A 49 15.83 1.20 -21.42
N ARG A 50 16.95 1.84 -21.11
CA ARG A 50 17.51 2.87 -21.99
C ARG A 50 18.05 2.14 -23.21
N SER A 51 17.45 2.40 -24.37
CA SER A 51 18.01 1.94 -25.64
C SER A 51 19.32 2.69 -25.88
N PRO A 52 20.42 2.03 -26.32
CA PRO A 52 21.68 2.70 -26.60
C PRO A 52 21.63 3.75 -27.73
N LEU A 53 20.45 3.93 -28.36
CA LEU A 53 20.20 4.92 -29.42
C LEU A 53 19.24 6.05 -28.96
N MET A 54 18.92 6.16 -27.67
CA MET A 54 18.13 7.24 -27.06
C MET A 54 18.93 7.94 -25.96
#